data_AF-A0A8H5F091-F1
#
_entry.id   AF-A0A8H5F091-F1
#
_cell.length_a   1.000
_cell.length_b   1.000
_cell.length_c   1.000
_cell.angle_alpha   90.00
_cell.angle_beta   90.00
_cell.angle_gamma   90.00
#
_symmetry.space_group_name_H-M   'P 1'
#
loop_
_entity.id
_entity.type
_entity.pdbx_description
1 polymer ?
#
loop_
_entity_poly.entity_id
_entity_poly.type
_entity_poly.pdbx_seq_one_letter_code
_entity_poly.pdbx_strand_id
1 'polypeptide(L)'
;MTCPTSPSYLQEGDIMKAKPKHFIPRPEGSGNVGQHPVIVLTCPDAQGYVLVAPMSHNHPEGTPTTSASRYGLPVDPIKGESQVNIGHPKVIHQDNLRANKPHASMSYQDYLSLKSDICE
;
A
#
# COMPACT_ATOMS: atom_id res chain seq x y z
N MET A 1 25.04 -7.55 -12.82
CA MET A 1 23.88 -6.65 -13.00
C MET A 1 23.68 -5.94 -11.67
N THR A 2 24.11 -4.69 -11.57
CA THR A 2 24.05 -3.89 -10.34
C THR A 2 22.83 -2.99 -10.40
N CYS A 3 21.86 -3.20 -9.51
CA CYS A 3 20.73 -2.32 -9.35
C CYS A 3 21.23 -0.90 -9.04
N PRO A 4 20.72 0.15 -9.72
CA PRO A 4 21.04 1.51 -9.34
C PRO A 4 20.51 1.78 -7.93
N THR A 5 21.33 2.43 -7.11
CA THR A 5 21.05 2.81 -5.72
C THR A 5 19.81 3.71 -5.64
N SER A 6 18.65 3.10 -5.40
CA SER A 6 17.44 3.78 -4.93
C SER A 6 17.69 4.45 -3.58
N PRO A 7 16.98 5.53 -3.22
CA PRO A 7 17.05 6.08 -1.87
C PRO A 7 16.76 4.96 -0.87
N SER A 8 17.64 4.80 0.12
CA SER A 8 17.73 3.68 1.06
C SER A 8 16.57 3.55 2.07
N TYR A 9 15.35 3.96 1.71
CA TYR A 9 14.23 4.15 2.63
C TYR A 9 12.94 3.44 2.26
N LEU A 10 12.89 2.77 1.11
CA LEU A 10 11.69 2.06 0.66
C LEU A 10 11.98 0.56 0.59
N GLN A 11 11.26 -0.22 1.41
CA GLN A 11 11.38 -1.66 1.46
C GLN A 11 10.04 -2.33 1.15
N GLU A 12 10.12 -3.52 0.59
CA GLU A 12 8.96 -4.40 0.42
C GLU A 12 8.35 -4.73 1.79
N GLY A 13 7.03 -4.60 1.91
CA GLY A 13 6.31 -4.74 3.18
C GLY A 13 6.21 -3.45 4.01
N ASP A 14 6.84 -2.35 3.58
CA ASP A 14 6.67 -1.05 4.24
C ASP A 14 5.22 -0.58 4.17
N ILE A 15 4.73 -0.05 5.30
CA ILE A 15 3.43 0.61 5.39
C ILE A 15 3.68 2.12 5.30
N MET A 16 3.20 2.72 4.23
CA MET A 16 3.41 4.12 3.88
C MET A 16 2.06 4.83 3.66
N LYS A 17 2.10 6.10 3.27
CA LYS A 17 0.94 6.91 2.92
C LYS A 17 1.03 7.41 1.49
N ALA A 18 -0.07 7.36 0.76
CA ALA A 18 -0.19 7.86 -0.61
C ALA A 18 -1.53 8.55 -0.84
N LYS A 19 -1.60 9.49 -1.80
CA LYS A 19 -2.90 10.04 -2.24
C LYS A 19 -3.40 9.26 -3.47
N PRO A 20 -4.66 8.81 -3.50
CA PRO A 20 -5.17 8.00 -4.62
C PRO A 20 -5.06 8.65 -6.00
N LYS A 21 -5.06 9.98 -6.09
CA LYS A 21 -4.86 10.71 -7.36
C LYS A 21 -3.53 10.42 -8.07
N HIS A 22 -2.55 9.83 -7.39
CA HIS A 22 -1.24 9.48 -7.94
C HIS A 22 -1.14 8.00 -8.37
N PHE A 23 -2.18 7.21 -8.13
CA PHE A 23 -2.23 5.83 -8.60
C PHE A 23 -2.44 5.76 -10.11
N ILE A 24 -1.97 4.67 -10.71
CA ILE A 24 -2.10 4.36 -12.13
C ILE A 24 -2.81 3.00 -12.26
N PRO A 25 -3.96 2.93 -12.96
CA PRO A 25 -4.76 4.07 -13.41
C PRO A 25 -5.30 4.87 -12.23
N ARG A 26 -5.59 6.16 -12.46
CA ARG A 26 -6.14 7.04 -11.44
C ARG A 26 -7.59 6.62 -11.12
N PRO A 27 -7.93 6.31 -9.86
CA PRO A 27 -9.30 6.02 -9.44
C PRO A 27 -10.21 7.23 -9.68
N GLU A 28 -11.49 7.01 -10.02
CA GLU A 28 -12.42 8.11 -10.24
C GLU A 28 -12.70 8.82 -8.91
N GLY A 29 -13.08 10.10 -8.96
CA GLY A 29 -13.35 10.90 -7.75
C GLY A 29 -12.14 11.16 -6.83
N SER A 30 -10.96 10.64 -7.13
CA SER A 30 -9.76 10.69 -6.25
C SER A 30 -9.12 12.07 -6.03
N GLY A 31 -9.62 13.12 -6.69
CA GLY A 31 -8.97 14.45 -6.73
C GLY A 31 -8.78 15.11 -5.37
N ASN A 32 -9.77 14.99 -4.48
CA ASN A 32 -9.77 15.62 -3.17
C ASN A 32 -9.50 14.63 -2.03
N VAL A 33 -9.22 13.37 -2.36
CA VAL A 33 -8.98 12.33 -1.36
C VAL A 33 -7.64 12.57 -0.69
N GLY A 34 -7.63 12.43 0.64
CA GLY A 34 -6.46 12.60 1.49
C GLY A 34 -5.41 11.51 1.29
N GLN A 35 -4.47 11.43 2.24
CA GLN A 35 -3.50 10.33 2.27
C GLN A 35 -4.13 9.08 2.89
N HIS A 36 -3.95 7.94 2.23
CA HIS A 36 -4.37 6.62 2.69
C HIS A 36 -3.15 5.74 2.97
N PRO A 37 -3.25 4.82 3.94
CA PRO A 37 -2.23 3.81 4.14
C PRO A 37 -2.12 2.92 2.89
N VAL A 38 -0.88 2.56 2.55
CA VAL A 38 -0.55 1.63 1.46
C VAL A 38 0.58 0.71 1.89
N ILE A 39 0.63 -0.49 1.33
CA ILE A 39 1.69 -1.47 1.56
C ILE A 39 2.56 -1.54 0.30
N VAL A 40 3.88 -1.44 0.43
CA VAL A 40 4.82 -1.55 -0.69
C VAL A 40 5.00 -3.02 -1.09
N LEU A 41 4.79 -3.34 -2.37
CA LEU A 41 4.83 -4.71 -2.89
C LEU A 41 6.08 -5.03 -3.73
N THR A 42 6.74 -4.01 -4.26
CA THR A 42 7.96 -4.15 -5.06
C THR A 42 8.97 -3.07 -4.75
N CYS A 43 10.24 -3.38 -4.97
CA CYS A 43 11.27 -2.36 -5.16
C CYS A 43 10.93 -1.42 -6.34
N PRO A 44 11.43 -0.17 -6.34
CA PRO A 44 11.30 0.72 -7.48
C PRO A 44 11.93 0.13 -8.74
N ASP A 45 11.26 0.27 -9.88
CA ASP A 45 11.83 -0.01 -11.18
C ASP A 45 12.86 1.07 -11.61
N ALA A 46 13.42 0.95 -12.80
CA ALA A 46 14.41 1.90 -13.32
C ALA A 46 13.87 3.33 -13.50
N GLN A 47 12.55 3.49 -13.48
CA GLN A 47 11.83 4.75 -13.61
C GLN A 47 11.27 5.23 -12.27
N GLY A 48 11.50 4.52 -11.17
CA GLY A 48 11.05 4.89 -9.83
C GLY A 48 9.59 4.50 -9.52
N TYR A 49 8.95 3.67 -10.35
CA TYR A 49 7.60 3.16 -10.07
C TYR A 49 7.63 1.92 -9.20
N VAL A 50 6.62 1.81 -8.35
CA VAL A 50 6.42 0.71 -7.41
C VAL A 50 4.98 0.23 -7.44
N LEU A 51 4.78 -1.05 -7.15
CA LEU A 51 3.47 -1.59 -6.84
C LEU A 51 3.15 -1.39 -5.36
N VAL A 52 1.93 -0.93 -5.08
CA VAL A 52 1.41 -0.78 -3.73
C VAL A 52 0.00 -1.35 -3.59
N ALA A 53 -0.32 -1.90 -2.42
CA ALA A 53 -1.67 -2.28 -2.07
C ALA A 53 -2.32 -1.20 -1.18
N PRO A 54 -3.41 -0.54 -1.62
CA PRO A 54 -4.08 0.46 -0.80
C PRO A 54 -4.89 -0.17 0.34
N MET A 55 -4.94 0.50 1.49
CA MET A 55 -5.73 0.11 2.65
C MET A 55 -6.88 1.10 2.90
N SER A 56 -8.10 0.62 3.07
CA SER A 56 -9.29 1.46 3.31
C SER A 56 -10.35 0.74 4.16
N HIS A 57 -11.19 1.51 4.86
CA HIS A 57 -12.30 0.99 5.68
C HIS A 57 -13.52 0.54 4.85
N ASN A 58 -13.68 1.02 3.62
CA ASN A 58 -14.62 0.54 2.59
C ASN A 58 -14.34 1.37 1.33
N HIS A 59 -14.13 0.74 0.16
CA HIS A 59 -13.90 1.47 -1.08
C HIS A 59 -14.94 1.05 -2.15
N PRO A 60 -15.70 1.98 -2.74
CA PRO A 60 -16.73 1.65 -3.73
C PRO A 60 -16.16 1.19 -5.08
N GLU A 61 -14.90 1.54 -5.41
CA GLU A 61 -14.28 1.24 -6.72
C GLU A 61 -13.45 -0.05 -6.77
N GLY A 62 -13.57 -0.92 -5.78
CA GLY A 62 -12.84 -2.17 -5.78
C GLY A 62 -13.14 -2.91 -4.51
N THR A 63 -13.79 -4.05 -4.66
CA THR A 63 -14.01 -5.01 -3.58
C THR A 63 -12.73 -5.11 -2.75
N PRO A 64 -12.81 -4.97 -1.42
CA PRO A 64 -11.85 -5.61 -0.53
C PRO A 64 -11.45 -6.98 -1.07
N THR A 65 -10.17 -7.22 -1.36
CA THR A 65 -9.75 -8.59 -1.68
C THR A 65 -9.58 -9.36 -0.39
N THR A 66 -9.01 -8.73 0.65
CA THR A 66 -8.74 -9.39 1.92
C THR A 66 -8.74 -8.43 3.12
N SER A 67 -9.17 -8.93 4.28
CA SER A 67 -9.06 -8.25 5.58
C SER A 67 -7.60 -7.98 5.96
N ALA A 68 -7.27 -6.75 6.36
CA ALA A 68 -5.94 -6.40 6.84
C ALA A 68 -5.53 -7.18 8.11
N SER A 69 -6.50 -7.54 8.96
CA SER A 69 -6.26 -8.36 10.15
C SER A 69 -5.70 -9.75 9.86
N ARG A 70 -5.88 -10.27 8.64
CA ARG A 70 -5.29 -11.55 8.21
C ARG A 70 -3.77 -11.51 8.19
N TYR A 71 -3.18 -10.32 8.08
CA TYR A 71 -1.74 -10.10 7.91
C TYR A 71 -1.14 -9.34 9.10
N GLY A 72 -1.73 -9.47 10.29
CA GLY A 72 -1.20 -8.87 11.53
C GLY A 72 -1.23 -7.34 11.59
N LEU A 73 -1.91 -6.67 10.66
CA LEU A 73 -1.95 -5.20 10.60
C LEU A 73 -2.88 -4.64 11.69
N PRO A 74 -2.45 -3.59 12.42
CA PRO A 74 -3.25 -3.01 13.49
C PRO A 74 -4.51 -2.36 12.90
N VAL A 75 -5.67 -2.91 13.27
CA VAL A 75 -6.98 -2.32 13.00
C VAL A 75 -7.39 -1.56 14.26
N ASP A 76 -7.56 -0.24 14.17
CA ASP A 76 -8.01 0.57 15.30
C ASP A 76 -9.43 0.15 15.70
N PRO A 77 -9.64 -0.42 16.90
CA PRO A 77 -10.96 -0.91 17.31
C PRO A 77 -11.90 0.22 17.75
N ILE A 78 -11.39 1.45 17.98
CA ILE A 78 -12.14 2.56 18.60
C ILE A 78 -12.82 3.44 17.55
N LYS A 79 -12.26 3.53 16.34
CA LYS A 79 -12.95 4.13 15.19
C LYS A 79 -13.98 3.13 14.70
N GLY A 80 -15.13 3.14 15.38
CA GLY A 80 -16.28 2.34 15.01
C GLY A 80 -16.50 2.39 13.50
N GLU A 81 -16.81 1.21 12.95
CA GLU A 81 -17.08 0.93 11.54
C GLU A 81 -15.91 0.37 10.72
N SER A 82 -16.14 -0.87 10.30
CA SER A 82 -15.63 -1.47 9.06
C SER A 82 -14.19 -1.96 9.06
N GLN A 83 -14.10 -3.28 8.87
CA GLN A 83 -12.89 -4.04 8.53
C GLN A 83 -11.99 -3.24 7.59
N VAL A 84 -10.76 -2.93 8.02
CA VAL A 84 -9.75 -2.37 7.10
C VAL A 84 -9.44 -3.45 6.08
N ASN A 85 -9.58 -3.10 4.82
CA ASN A 85 -9.41 -4.00 3.72
C ASN A 85 -8.23 -3.57 2.86
N ILE A 86 -7.54 -4.56 2.32
CA ILE A 86 -6.48 -4.37 1.35
C ILE A 86 -7.12 -4.48 -0.04
N GLY A 87 -6.85 -3.49 -0.89
CA GLY A 87 -7.32 -3.43 -2.27
C GLY A 87 -6.31 -4.01 -3.26
N HIS A 88 -6.74 -4.13 -4.51
CA HIS A 88 -5.88 -4.58 -5.61
C HIS A 88 -4.62 -3.71 -5.77
N PRO A 89 -3.49 -4.30 -6.20
CA PRO A 89 -2.27 -3.57 -6.48
C PRO A 89 -2.49 -2.39 -7.43
N LYS A 90 -1.82 -1.27 -7.13
CA LYS A 90 -1.77 -0.07 -7.97
C LYS A 90 -0.33 0.33 -8.20
N VAL A 91 -0.06 0.90 -9.38
CA VAL A 91 1.25 1.48 -9.69
C VAL A 91 1.29 2.93 -9.19
N ILE A 92 2.40 3.34 -8.59
CA ILE A 92 2.66 4.72 -8.15
C ILE A 92 4.17 5.03 -8.24
N HIS A 93 4.54 6.28 -8.51
CA HIS A 93 5.94 6.70 -8.44
C HIS A 93 6.36 6.92 -6.97
N GLN A 94 7.54 6.45 -6.59
CA GLN A 94 8.05 6.47 -5.20
C GLN A 94 8.03 7.86 -4.54
N ASP A 95 8.22 8.93 -5.31
CA ASP A 95 8.17 10.31 -4.80
C ASP A 95 6.79 10.74 -4.28
N ASN A 96 5.74 9.98 -4.58
CA ASN A 96 4.39 10.20 -4.08
C ASN A 96 4.07 9.38 -2.81
N LEU A 97 5.05 8.62 -2.30
CA LEU A 97 4.95 7.90 -1.03
C LEU A 97 5.48 8.73 0.12
N ARG A 98 4.86 8.58 1.29
CA ARG A 98 5.25 9.24 2.52
C ARG A 98 5.41 8.20 3.62
N ALA A 99 6.61 8.13 4.19
CA ALA A 99 6.88 7.25 5.31
C ALA A 99 6.05 7.63 6.54
N ASN A 100 5.63 6.63 7.30
CA ASN A 100 5.03 6.84 8.61
C ASN A 100 6.10 7.29 9.62
N LYS A 101 5.66 8.03 10.65
CA LYS A 101 6.49 8.42 11.81
C LYS A 101 5.72 8.02 13.07
N PRO A 102 6.14 6.97 13.81
CA PRO A 102 7.29 6.10 13.54
C PRO A 102 7.14 5.26 12.26
N HIS A 103 8.26 4.74 11.75
CA HIS A 103 8.26 3.79 10.63
C HIS A 103 7.41 2.57 10.98
N ALA A 104 6.68 2.06 9.99
CA ALA A 104 5.80 0.91 10.13
C ALA A 104 6.00 -0.01 8.93
N SER A 105 6.12 -1.30 9.19
CA SER A 105 6.28 -2.35 8.19
C SER A 105 5.59 -3.63 8.66
N MET A 106 5.26 -4.49 7.71
CA MET A 106 4.73 -5.82 7.97
C MET A 106 5.83 -6.78 8.43
N SER A 107 5.45 -7.84 9.14
CA SER A 107 6.37 -8.97 9.28
C SER A 107 6.64 -9.59 7.91
N TYR A 108 7.82 -10.18 7.72
CA TYR A 108 8.18 -10.79 6.43
C TYR A 108 7.20 -11.92 6.03
N GLN A 109 6.71 -12.69 7.00
CA GLN A 109 5.75 -13.77 6.75
C GLN A 109 4.38 -13.25 6.29
N ASP A 110 3.89 -12.20 6.95
CA ASP A 110 2.63 -11.54 6.58
C ASP A 110 2.74 -10.91 5.20
N TYR A 111 3.88 -10.29 4.90
CA TYR A 111 4.17 -9.71 3.59
C TYR A 111 4.14 -10.76 2.47
N LEU A 112 4.82 -11.90 2.65
CA LEU A 112 4.81 -12.97 1.66
C LEU A 112 3.39 -13.53 1.44
N SER A 113 2.64 -13.71 2.52
CA SER A 113 1.25 -14.19 2.45
C SER A 113 0.36 -13.21 1.68
N LEU A 114 0.50 -11.92 1.95
CA LEU A 114 -0.22 -10.88 1.22
C LEU A 114 0.15 -10.88 -0.26
N LYS A 115 1.45 -10.85 -0.58
CA LYS A 115 1.93 -10.77 -1.96
C LYS A 115 1.47 -11.97 -2.78
N SER A 116 1.44 -13.17 -2.20
CA SER A 116 0.87 -14.35 -2.86
C SER A 116 -0.63 -14.19 -3.12
N ASP A 117 -1.39 -13.63 -2.18
CA ASP A 117 -2.85 -13.53 -2.32
C ASP A 117 -3.30 -12.48 -3.35
N ILE A 118 -2.52 -11.41 -3.59
CA ILE A 118 -2.99 -10.24 -4.37
C ILE A 118 -2.21 -9.94 -5.64
N CYS A 119 -1.08 -10.63 -5.88
CA CYS A 119 -0.23 -10.41 -7.06
C CYS A 119 -0.22 -11.59 -8.06
N GLU A 120 -1.14 -12.54 -7.92
CA GLU A 120 -1.40 -13.60 -8.92
C GLU A 120 -2.15 -13.08 -10.16
#